data_AF-A0A954T9Y5-F1
#
_entry.id   AF-A0A954T9Y5-F1
#
_cell.length_a   1.000
_cell.length_b   1.000
_cell.length_c   1.000
_cell.angle_alpha   90.00
_cell.angle_beta   90.00
_cell.angle_gamma   90.00
#
_symmetry.space_group_name_H-M   'P 1'
#
loop_
_entity.id
_entity.type
_entity.pdbx_description
1 polymer ?
#
loop_
_entity_poly.entity_id
_entity_poly.type
_entity_poly.pdbx_seq_one_letter_code
_entity_poly.pdbx_strand_id
1 'polypeptide(L)'
;MSPVLPILIIDGLLLAIAAWLSHDGSESAATATLAAAGLIVLGQIALFASLPAAGRMLRVEILLRRPHLIQTPLQILLYCYWGLYWPDVGRYVPFLLAQLVFAWALEMLLSWFRYRCWRFGLGPVPVILSLNLFLWMKEEYAICQFGLIVLAYAGREFVTWQRDGRRRHIFNPSAFALTVVSLVLILTDSVDISRGVDIVGSFDLPPGFFEVVFLLGVVPQLVFLTTWTTFGTVATLAGLYFAVKWGAGVQFGPTPFDPSVFLGATLLVTDPATSPSSRSGRLLFGLAYGAGIFVSCIILRLVYVPAFFDKILVVPVVNLLVPWFERSGDWLASQLHARAPAGLLRLSATRWFPVAVYSALVVAILSPLKQPDYSRRSPLPPPAVDFSPSVSRNLLVSHELRQQLPQVYRPFAFRSEWKYYDLVSSQFQTVEPATSY
;
A
#
# COMPACT_ATOMS: atom_id res chain seq x y z
N MET A 1 25.84 -18.86 -11.00
CA MET A 1 26.61 -18.15 -9.95
C MET A 1 26.72 -19.05 -8.74
N SER A 2 27.83 -19.00 -7.99
CA SER A 2 27.96 -19.72 -6.71
C SER A 2 26.89 -19.23 -5.72
N PRO A 3 26.20 -20.11 -4.98
CA PRO A 3 25.21 -19.70 -3.97
C PRO A 3 25.84 -18.97 -2.77
N VAL A 4 27.15 -19.10 -2.58
CA VAL A 4 27.89 -18.47 -1.47
C VAL A 4 28.01 -16.95 -1.63
N LEU A 5 28.22 -16.47 -2.87
CA LEU A 5 28.45 -15.05 -3.11
C LEU A 5 27.21 -14.19 -2.74
N PRO A 6 25.97 -14.55 -3.14
CA PRO A 6 24.80 -13.78 -2.71
C PRO A 6 24.56 -13.81 -1.20
N ILE A 7 24.86 -14.92 -0.52
CA ILE A 7 24.79 -15.02 0.94
C ILE A 7 25.71 -13.98 1.58
N LEU A 8 26.99 -13.99 1.21
CA LEU A 8 27.98 -13.05 1.77
C LEU A 8 27.61 -11.59 1.51
N ILE A 9 27.07 -11.28 0.33
CA ILE A 9 26.64 -9.92 -0.01
C ILE A 9 25.44 -9.51 0.86
N ILE A 10 24.40 -10.34 0.92
CA ILE A 10 23.16 -10.01 1.65
C ILE A 10 23.42 -9.91 3.15
N ASP A 11 24.14 -10.87 3.73
CA ASP A 11 24.43 -10.89 5.16
C ASP A 11 25.37 -9.74 5.52
N GLY A 12 26.39 -9.48 4.69
CA GLY A 12 27.27 -8.32 4.84
C GLY A 12 26.52 -6.98 4.79
N LEU A 13 25.54 -6.85 3.90
CA LEU A 13 24.68 -5.65 3.82
C LEU A 13 23.80 -5.50 5.07
N LEU A 14 23.21 -6.58 5.59
CA LEU A 14 22.44 -6.51 6.83
C LEU A 14 23.30 -6.03 8.01
N LEU A 15 24.53 -6.54 8.14
CA LEU A 15 25.46 -6.11 9.18
C LEU A 15 25.90 -4.65 9.00
N ALA A 16 26.19 -4.23 7.77
CA ALA A 16 26.56 -2.85 7.47
C ALA A 16 25.42 -1.88 7.78
N ILE A 17 24.17 -2.22 7.42
CA ILE A 17 23.00 -1.38 7.73
C ILE A 17 22.73 -1.36 9.24
N ALA A 18 22.89 -2.48 9.95
CA ALA A 18 22.76 -2.50 11.40
C ALA A 18 23.80 -1.59 12.09
N ALA A 19 25.05 -1.59 11.61
CA ALA A 19 26.08 -0.70 12.10
C ALA A 19 25.77 0.78 11.81
N TRP A 20 25.21 1.07 10.63
CA TRP A 20 24.75 2.41 10.27
C TRP A 20 23.61 2.88 11.18
N LEU A 21 22.59 2.05 11.40
CA LEU A 21 21.48 2.35 12.32
C LEU A 21 21.98 2.62 13.75
N SER A 22 22.93 1.83 14.25
CA SER A 22 23.52 2.05 15.58
C SER A 22 24.29 3.37 15.63
N HIS A 23 25.05 3.71 14.58
CA HIS A 23 25.77 4.97 14.49
C HIS A 23 24.83 6.19 14.48
N ASP A 24 23.68 6.09 13.83
CA ASP A 24 22.69 7.17 13.72
C ASP A 24 21.79 7.29 14.98
N GLY A 25 21.99 6.43 15.98
CA GLY A 25 21.30 6.46 17.28
C GLY A 25 20.06 5.57 17.37
N SER A 26 19.77 4.78 16.34
CA SER A 26 18.58 3.93 16.21
C SER A 26 18.82 2.52 16.76
N GLU A 27 19.14 2.44 18.05
CA GLU A 27 19.56 1.19 18.72
C GLU A 27 18.52 0.07 18.60
N SER A 28 17.24 0.38 18.71
CA SER A 28 16.17 -0.63 18.62
C SER A 28 16.05 -1.19 17.19
N ALA A 29 16.20 -0.33 16.19
CA ALA A 29 16.21 -0.75 14.78
C ALA A 29 17.47 -1.56 14.43
N ALA A 30 18.64 -1.17 14.96
CA ALA A 30 19.90 -1.89 14.78
C ALA A 30 19.83 -3.29 15.39
N THR A 31 19.40 -3.40 16.65
CA THR A 31 19.23 -4.69 17.36
C THR A 31 18.21 -5.59 16.67
N ALA A 32 17.06 -5.05 16.23
CA ALA A 32 16.09 -5.79 15.44
C ALA A 32 16.68 -6.31 14.11
N THR A 33 17.50 -5.50 13.43
CA THR A 33 18.17 -5.89 12.19
C THR A 33 19.17 -7.02 12.43
N LEU A 34 19.95 -6.96 13.52
CA LEU A 34 20.87 -8.03 13.91
C LEU A 34 20.12 -9.33 14.26
N ALA A 35 19.01 -9.24 14.99
CA ALA A 35 18.17 -10.40 15.31
C ALA A 35 17.59 -11.04 14.02
N ALA A 36 17.13 -10.21 13.08
CA ALA A 36 16.63 -10.66 11.79
C ALA A 36 17.75 -11.33 10.94
N ALA A 37 18.96 -10.77 10.95
CA ALA A 37 20.13 -11.38 10.32
C ALA A 37 20.48 -12.73 10.97
N GLY A 38 20.44 -12.83 12.30
CA GLY A 38 20.64 -14.08 13.02
C GLY A 38 19.63 -15.16 12.62
N LEU A 39 18.36 -14.80 12.44
CA LEU A 39 17.33 -15.71 11.94
C LEU A 39 17.65 -16.22 10.52
N ILE A 40 18.12 -15.35 9.63
CA ILE A 40 18.55 -15.73 8.28
C ILE A 40 19.72 -16.71 8.36
N VAL A 41 20.75 -16.44 9.15
CA VAL A 41 21.91 -17.30 9.32
C VAL A 41 21.51 -18.68 9.84
N LEU A 42 20.66 -18.75 10.87
CA LEU A 42 20.12 -20.03 11.37
C LEU A 42 19.38 -20.80 10.29
N GLY A 43 18.57 -20.11 9.49
CA GLY A 43 17.89 -20.69 8.34
C GLY A 43 18.86 -21.22 7.28
N GLN A 44 19.92 -20.49 6.96
CA GLN A 44 20.96 -20.92 6.03
C GLN A 44 21.68 -22.17 6.55
N ILE A 45 22.06 -22.22 7.83
CA ILE A 45 22.67 -23.40 8.45
C ILE A 45 21.75 -24.62 8.29
N ALA A 46 20.46 -24.47 8.60
CA ALA A 46 19.47 -25.53 8.40
C ALA A 46 19.33 -25.94 6.93
N LEU A 47 19.39 -24.99 5.99
CA LEU A 47 19.35 -25.26 4.55
C LEU A 47 20.54 -26.11 4.14
N PHE A 48 21.77 -25.73 4.51
CA PHE A 48 22.98 -26.47 4.15
C PHE A 48 23.04 -27.85 4.81
N ALA A 49 22.61 -27.97 6.07
CA ALA A 49 22.49 -29.25 6.76
C ALA A 49 21.47 -30.19 6.08
N SER A 50 20.45 -29.64 5.42
CA SER A 50 19.43 -30.42 4.69
C SER A 50 19.85 -30.86 3.28
N LEU A 51 21.02 -30.44 2.78
CA LEU A 51 21.46 -30.77 1.43
C LEU A 51 22.01 -32.21 1.37
N PRO A 52 21.57 -33.02 0.38
CA PRO A 52 22.15 -34.35 0.20
C PRO A 52 23.65 -34.28 -0.11
N ALA A 53 24.43 -35.22 0.43
CA ALA A 53 25.87 -35.35 0.17
C ALA A 53 26.22 -35.46 -1.33
N ALA A 54 25.27 -35.90 -2.17
CA ALA A 54 25.42 -36.09 -3.61
C ALA A 54 24.94 -34.89 -4.47
N GLY A 55 25.35 -33.67 -4.11
CA GLY A 55 25.60 -32.62 -5.12
C GLY A 55 24.42 -31.90 -5.78
N ARG A 56 23.23 -31.80 -5.17
CA ARG A 56 22.21 -30.87 -5.70
C ARG A 56 22.65 -29.43 -5.46
N MET A 57 23.17 -28.79 -6.52
CA MET A 57 23.61 -27.40 -6.47
C MET A 57 22.42 -26.46 -6.32
N LEU A 58 22.47 -25.61 -5.29
CA LEU A 58 21.57 -24.46 -5.19
C LEU A 58 21.80 -23.55 -6.40
N ARG A 59 20.73 -23.22 -7.11
CA ARG A 59 20.79 -22.37 -8.30
C ARG A 59 20.36 -20.95 -7.99
N VAL A 60 20.93 -20.02 -8.75
CA VAL A 60 20.54 -18.62 -8.78
C VAL A 60 20.22 -18.26 -10.22
N GLU A 61 19.00 -17.79 -10.45
CA GLU A 61 18.49 -17.30 -11.72
C GLU A 61 18.14 -15.82 -11.57
N ILE A 62 18.35 -15.01 -12.61
CA ILE A 62 17.88 -13.61 -12.61
C ILE A 62 16.53 -13.57 -13.31
N LEU A 63 15.50 -13.06 -12.65
CA LEU A 63 14.16 -12.91 -13.19
C LEU A 63 13.60 -11.51 -12.92
N LEU A 64 13.67 -10.66 -13.94
CA LEU A 64 13.02 -9.35 -13.92
C LEU A 64 11.61 -9.45 -14.50
N ARG A 65 10.61 -9.26 -13.64
CA ARG A 65 9.19 -9.25 -14.05
C ARG A 65 8.74 -7.83 -14.35
N ARG A 66 7.99 -7.66 -15.43
CA ARG A 66 7.43 -6.36 -15.86
C ARG A 66 6.65 -5.62 -14.76
N PRO A 67 5.78 -6.27 -13.96
CA PRO A 67 5.11 -5.60 -12.83
C PRO A 67 6.08 -4.92 -11.88
N HIS A 68 7.16 -5.61 -11.49
CA HIS A 68 8.11 -5.06 -10.52
C HIS A 68 8.92 -3.92 -11.12
N LEU A 69 9.35 -4.04 -12.38
CA LEU A 69 10.08 -2.99 -13.09
C LEU A 69 9.29 -1.67 -13.21
N ILE A 70 7.96 -1.75 -13.30
CA ILE A 70 7.09 -0.58 -13.41
C ILE A 70 6.73 -0.06 -12.02
N GLN A 71 6.37 -0.95 -11.09
CA GLN A 71 5.93 -0.56 -9.74
C GLN A 71 7.06 0.04 -8.91
N THR A 72 8.28 -0.49 -8.98
CA THR A 72 9.43 -0.01 -8.20
C THR A 72 9.69 1.50 -8.37
N PRO A 73 9.95 2.03 -9.58
CA PRO A 73 10.22 3.46 -9.73
C PRO A 73 9.02 4.33 -9.35
N LEU A 74 7.79 3.88 -9.60
CA LEU A 74 6.59 4.64 -9.23
C LEU A 74 6.41 4.74 -7.72
N GLN A 75 6.65 3.66 -6.99
CA GLN A 75 6.60 3.71 -5.52
C GLN A 75 7.76 4.52 -4.95
N ILE A 76 8.97 4.43 -5.51
CA ILE A 76 10.09 5.30 -5.11
C ILE A 76 9.73 6.78 -5.31
N LEU A 77 9.14 7.15 -6.46
CA LEU A 77 8.68 8.53 -6.70
C LEU A 77 7.63 8.98 -5.69
N LEU A 78 6.70 8.10 -5.31
CA LEU A 78 5.71 8.38 -4.28
C LEU A 78 6.37 8.62 -2.91
N TYR A 79 7.33 7.77 -2.52
CA TYR A 79 8.10 7.94 -1.27
C TYR A 79 8.91 9.23 -1.27
N CYS A 80 9.56 9.56 -2.39
CA CYS A 80 10.29 10.82 -2.54
C CYS A 80 9.34 12.01 -2.36
N TYR A 81 8.20 12.03 -3.06
CA TYR A 81 7.23 13.11 -2.94
C TYR A 81 6.67 13.25 -1.52
N TRP A 82 6.33 12.13 -0.90
CA TRP A 82 5.86 12.09 0.49
C TRP A 82 6.93 12.61 1.47
N GLY A 83 8.17 12.18 1.31
CA GLY A 83 9.30 12.58 2.16
C GLY A 83 9.71 14.05 2.02
N LEU A 84 9.32 14.75 0.95
CA LEU A 84 9.50 16.21 0.85
C LEU A 84 8.69 16.98 1.92
N TYR A 85 7.56 16.43 2.35
CA TYR A 85 6.64 17.08 3.29
C TYR A 85 6.62 16.42 4.67
N TRP A 86 7.05 15.16 4.78
CA TRP A 86 7.16 14.47 6.06
C TRP A 86 8.59 13.97 6.31
N PRO A 87 9.39 14.68 7.13
CA PRO A 87 10.80 14.35 7.36
C PRO A 87 11.06 12.94 7.92
N ASP A 88 10.08 12.36 8.63
CA ASP A 88 10.19 11.02 9.20
C ASP A 88 10.37 9.95 8.12
N VAL A 89 9.87 10.16 6.89
CA VAL A 89 10.13 9.25 5.76
C VAL A 89 11.63 9.14 5.50
N GLY A 90 12.35 10.26 5.53
CA GLY A 90 13.80 10.31 5.33
C GLY A 90 14.57 9.60 6.44
N ARG A 91 14.17 9.81 7.70
CA ARG A 91 14.75 9.13 8.87
C ARG A 91 14.50 7.63 8.85
N TYR A 92 13.37 7.20 8.31
CA TYR A 92 13.02 5.79 8.22
C TYR A 92 13.76 5.04 7.10
N VAL A 93 14.41 5.73 6.15
CA VAL A 93 15.09 5.12 5.00
C VAL A 93 16.12 4.04 5.38
N PRO A 94 17.03 4.24 6.36
CA PRO A 94 18.02 3.23 6.72
C PRO A 94 17.35 1.93 7.19
N PHE A 95 16.30 2.03 8.00
CA PHE A 95 15.54 0.87 8.46
C PHE A 95 14.70 0.22 7.35
N LEU A 96 14.15 1.01 6.42
CA LEU A 96 13.49 0.50 5.22
C LEU A 96 14.46 -0.28 4.31
N LEU A 97 15.72 0.14 4.22
CA LEU A 97 16.76 -0.60 3.50
C LEU A 97 17.10 -1.92 4.19
N ALA A 98 17.17 -1.96 5.53
CA ALA A 98 17.34 -3.20 6.30
C ALA A 98 16.22 -4.20 5.99
N GLN A 99 14.97 -3.73 6.00
CA GLN A 99 13.79 -4.53 5.63
C GLN A 99 13.88 -5.09 4.22
N LEU A 100 14.36 -4.29 3.26
CA LEU A 100 14.48 -4.69 1.87
C LEU A 100 15.54 -5.78 1.67
N VAL A 101 16.71 -5.61 2.28
CA VAL A 101 17.78 -6.62 2.25
C VAL A 101 17.33 -7.91 2.93
N PHE A 102 16.67 -7.80 4.08
CA PHE A 102 16.08 -8.95 4.77
C PHE A 102 15.05 -9.69 3.90
N ALA A 103 14.21 -8.96 3.18
CA ALA A 103 13.21 -9.56 2.30
C ALA A 103 13.84 -10.36 1.14
N TRP A 104 14.95 -9.87 0.56
CA TRP A 104 15.74 -10.66 -0.39
C TRP A 104 16.34 -11.90 0.27
N ALA A 105 16.89 -11.78 1.48
CA ALA A 105 17.44 -12.90 2.24
C ALA A 105 16.39 -13.98 2.51
N LEU A 106 15.21 -13.57 2.93
CA LEU A 106 14.09 -14.46 3.21
C LEU A 106 13.54 -15.12 1.94
N GLU A 107 13.36 -14.36 0.85
CA GLU A 107 12.93 -14.93 -0.44
C GLU A 107 13.94 -15.94 -0.98
N MET A 108 15.24 -15.64 -0.83
CA MET A 108 16.33 -16.55 -1.18
C MET A 108 16.23 -17.85 -0.40
N LEU A 109 16.12 -17.75 0.91
CA LEU A 109 16.06 -18.89 1.82
C LEU A 109 14.85 -19.78 1.50
N LEU A 110 13.64 -19.20 1.43
CA LEU A 110 12.41 -19.93 1.12
C LEU A 110 12.45 -20.59 -0.26
N SER A 111 12.98 -19.88 -1.27
CA SER A 111 13.10 -20.40 -2.63
C SER A 111 14.06 -21.58 -2.70
N TRP A 112 15.17 -21.52 -1.98
CA TRP A 112 16.13 -22.62 -1.94
C TRP A 112 15.63 -23.83 -1.16
N PHE A 113 14.98 -23.64 -0.01
CA PHE A 113 14.39 -24.77 0.72
C PHE A 113 13.41 -25.57 -0.15
N ARG A 114 12.59 -24.85 -0.93
CA ARG A 114 11.48 -25.47 -1.64
C ARG A 114 11.77 -25.88 -3.07
N TYR A 115 12.46 -25.02 -3.82
CA TYR A 115 12.66 -25.18 -5.26
C TYR A 115 14.13 -25.44 -5.62
N ARG A 116 15.05 -25.34 -4.65
CA ARG A 116 16.51 -25.42 -4.86
C ARG A 116 17.03 -24.40 -5.89
N CYS A 117 16.23 -23.37 -6.17
CA CYS A 117 16.51 -22.36 -7.16
C CYS A 117 15.93 -21.03 -6.69
N TRP A 118 16.80 -20.07 -6.42
CA TRP A 118 16.39 -18.71 -6.10
C TRP A 118 16.37 -17.86 -7.36
N ARG A 119 15.27 -17.15 -7.57
CA ARG A 119 15.08 -16.24 -8.69
C ARG A 119 15.25 -14.82 -8.20
N PHE A 120 16.47 -14.32 -8.29
CA PHE A 120 16.80 -12.96 -7.92
C PHE A 120 16.08 -11.96 -8.84
N GLY A 121 15.46 -10.94 -8.25
CA GLY A 121 14.77 -9.89 -8.98
C GLY A 121 14.20 -8.83 -8.05
N LEU A 122 13.46 -7.88 -8.61
CA LEU A 122 12.88 -6.76 -7.88
C LEU A 122 11.58 -7.09 -7.13
N GLY A 123 11.22 -8.37 -6.97
CA GLY A 123 9.99 -8.79 -6.29
C GLY A 123 9.82 -8.22 -4.88
N PRO A 124 10.88 -8.17 -4.05
CA PRO A 124 10.79 -7.60 -2.72
C PRO A 124 10.51 -6.11 -2.68
N VAL A 125 10.99 -5.35 -3.66
CA VAL A 125 10.92 -3.88 -3.59
C VAL A 125 9.46 -3.39 -3.51
N PRO A 126 8.53 -3.74 -4.42
CA PRO A 126 7.15 -3.32 -4.29
C PRO A 126 6.45 -3.86 -3.05
N VAL A 127 6.79 -5.06 -2.58
CA VAL A 127 6.16 -5.66 -1.39
C VAL A 127 6.52 -4.87 -0.14
N ILE A 128 7.81 -4.59 0.06
CA ILE A 128 8.32 -3.86 1.23
C ILE A 128 7.88 -2.40 1.20
N LEU A 129 8.00 -1.73 0.06
CA LEU A 129 7.50 -0.36 -0.08
C LEU A 129 5.98 -0.29 0.17
N SER A 130 5.20 -1.28 -0.28
CA SER A 130 3.75 -1.31 -0.02
C SER A 130 3.42 -1.55 1.45
N LEU A 131 4.10 -2.48 2.15
CA LEU A 131 3.90 -2.69 3.59
C LEU A 131 4.10 -1.38 4.37
N ASN A 132 5.19 -0.68 4.06
CA ASN A 132 5.58 0.56 4.72
C ASN A 132 4.76 1.79 4.27
N LEU A 133 3.89 1.69 3.26
CA LEU A 133 2.91 2.75 2.96
C LEU A 133 1.67 2.70 3.86
N PHE A 134 1.50 1.63 4.64
CA PHE A 134 0.30 1.42 5.46
C PHE A 134 0.59 1.20 6.94
N LEU A 135 1.76 0.65 7.29
CA LEU A 135 2.08 0.34 8.67
C LEU A 135 3.59 0.37 8.93
N TRP A 136 3.99 1.18 9.90
CA TRP A 136 5.29 1.07 10.57
C TRP A 136 5.04 0.67 12.02
N MET A 137 5.86 -0.24 12.53
CA MET A 137 5.97 -0.45 13.97
C MET A 137 6.75 0.71 14.60
N LYS A 138 6.40 1.10 15.83
CA LYS A 138 7.21 2.03 16.62
C LYS A 138 8.60 1.45 16.88
N GLU A 139 9.56 2.32 17.19
CA GLU A 139 10.97 1.96 17.29
C GLU A 139 11.21 0.82 18.29
N GLU A 140 10.52 0.84 19.44
CA GLU A 140 10.66 -0.19 20.49
C GLU A 140 10.17 -1.57 20.02
N TYR A 141 9.37 -1.60 18.96
CA TYR A 141 8.78 -2.79 18.35
C TYR A 141 9.33 -3.05 16.95
N ALA A 142 10.52 -2.53 16.62
CA ALA A 142 11.14 -2.68 15.30
C ALA A 142 11.22 -4.14 14.82
N ILE A 143 11.42 -5.10 15.74
CA ILE A 143 11.44 -6.54 15.39
C ILE A 143 10.12 -7.03 14.79
N CYS A 144 8.98 -6.49 15.21
CA CYS A 144 7.66 -6.83 14.67
C CYS A 144 7.54 -6.43 13.19
N GLN A 145 8.31 -5.43 12.72
CA GLN A 145 8.36 -5.06 11.31
C GLN A 145 8.94 -6.19 10.46
N PHE A 146 9.99 -6.87 10.93
CA PHE A 146 10.51 -8.07 10.25
C PHE A 146 9.52 -9.24 10.32
N GLY A 147 8.79 -9.38 11.43
CA GLY A 147 7.69 -10.35 11.56
C GLY A 147 6.59 -10.15 10.51
N LEU A 148 6.20 -8.89 10.25
CA LEU A 148 5.26 -8.53 9.18
C LEU A 148 5.78 -8.97 7.80
N ILE A 149 7.08 -8.81 7.53
CA ILE A 149 7.72 -9.26 6.29
C ILE A 149 7.70 -10.79 6.19
N VAL A 150 8.07 -11.49 7.26
CA VAL A 150 8.01 -12.96 7.32
C VAL A 150 6.61 -13.45 6.98
N LEU A 151 5.58 -12.83 7.57
CA LEU A 151 4.19 -13.18 7.32
C LEU A 151 3.76 -12.93 5.86
N ALA A 152 4.20 -11.83 5.26
CA ALA A 152 3.90 -11.52 3.85
C ALA A 152 4.45 -12.61 2.91
N TYR A 153 5.70 -13.03 3.13
CA TYR A 153 6.35 -14.05 2.31
C TYR A 153 5.83 -15.45 2.60
N ALA A 154 5.55 -15.79 3.86
CA ALA A 154 4.92 -17.04 4.23
C ALA A 154 3.52 -17.15 3.61
N GLY A 155 2.71 -16.09 3.68
CA GLY A 155 1.40 -16.02 3.04
C GLY A 155 1.49 -16.26 1.54
N ARG A 156 2.41 -15.56 0.86
CA ARG A 156 2.66 -15.75 -0.58
C ARG A 156 3.07 -17.19 -0.94
N GLU A 157 3.87 -17.84 -0.12
CA GLU A 157 4.49 -19.14 -0.45
C GLU A 157 3.62 -20.35 -0.07
N PHE A 158 2.85 -20.24 1.01
CA PHE A 158 2.06 -21.34 1.57
C PHE A 158 0.57 -21.21 1.30
N VAL A 159 0.03 -19.98 1.21
CA VAL A 159 -1.41 -19.74 1.03
C VAL A 159 -1.73 -19.56 -0.45
N THR A 160 -1.91 -20.70 -1.12
CA THR A 160 -2.03 -20.80 -2.58
C THR A 160 -3.20 -21.67 -2.99
N TRP A 161 -3.76 -21.42 -4.17
CA TRP A 161 -4.71 -22.28 -4.86
C TRP A 161 -4.18 -22.74 -6.23
N GLN A 162 -4.92 -23.64 -6.88
CA GLN A 162 -4.76 -23.97 -8.29
C GLN A 162 -5.72 -23.13 -9.12
N ARG A 163 -5.19 -22.27 -10.01
CA ARG A 163 -5.97 -21.41 -10.91
C ARG A 163 -5.32 -21.39 -12.29
N ASP A 164 -6.10 -21.67 -13.33
CA ASP A 164 -5.64 -21.85 -14.71
C ASP A 164 -4.50 -22.88 -14.87
N GLY A 165 -4.60 -24.02 -14.17
CA GLY A 165 -3.59 -25.08 -14.18
C GLY A 165 -2.24 -24.69 -13.56
N ARG A 166 -2.17 -23.55 -12.85
CA ARG A 166 -0.96 -23.07 -12.17
C ARG A 166 -1.24 -22.82 -10.70
N ARG A 167 -0.25 -23.13 -9.85
CA ARG A 167 -0.27 -22.75 -8.44
C ARG A 167 -0.01 -21.25 -8.32
N ARG A 168 -0.92 -20.51 -7.69
CA ARG A 168 -0.82 -19.06 -7.45
C ARG A 168 -1.19 -18.74 -6.01
N HIS A 169 -0.61 -17.68 -5.46
CA HIS A 169 -1.05 -17.15 -4.17
C HIS A 169 -2.46 -16.56 -4.30
N ILE A 170 -3.24 -16.68 -3.24
CA ILE A 170 -4.63 -16.18 -3.19
C ILE A 170 -4.62 -14.67 -2.93
N PHE A 171 -3.82 -14.26 -1.95
CA PHE A 171 -3.83 -12.91 -1.40
C PHE A 171 -2.68 -12.06 -1.91
N ASN A 172 -2.90 -10.75 -2.03
CA ASN A 172 -1.80 -9.81 -2.16
C ASN A 172 -0.87 -9.99 -0.94
N PRO A 173 0.44 -10.25 -1.10
CA PRO A 173 1.33 -10.56 0.02
C PRO A 173 1.35 -9.48 1.11
N SER A 174 1.43 -8.21 0.70
CA SER A 174 1.44 -7.07 1.62
C SER A 174 0.08 -6.94 2.32
N ALA A 175 -1.01 -7.01 1.57
CA ALA A 175 -2.36 -6.85 2.13
C ALA A 175 -2.72 -7.98 3.11
N PHE A 176 -2.29 -9.21 2.84
CA PHE A 176 -2.47 -10.35 3.74
C PHE A 176 -1.78 -10.10 5.08
N ALA A 177 -0.49 -9.78 5.04
CA ALA A 177 0.28 -9.54 6.26
C ALA A 177 -0.26 -8.35 7.05
N LEU A 178 -0.55 -7.23 6.36
CA LEU A 178 -1.16 -6.06 6.98
C LEU A 178 -2.50 -6.41 7.62
N THR A 179 -3.36 -7.20 6.97
CA THR A 179 -4.66 -7.59 7.55
C THR A 179 -4.50 -8.42 8.80
N VAL A 180 -3.63 -9.45 8.77
CA VAL A 180 -3.41 -10.30 9.94
C VAL A 180 -2.83 -9.49 11.10
N VAL A 181 -1.81 -8.68 10.86
CA VAL A 181 -1.23 -7.82 11.91
C VAL A 181 -2.26 -6.80 12.41
N SER A 182 -3.03 -6.18 11.52
CA SER A 182 -4.10 -5.25 11.91
C SER A 182 -5.13 -5.93 12.82
N LEU A 183 -5.57 -7.14 12.49
CA LEU A 183 -6.49 -7.90 13.33
C LEU A 183 -5.87 -8.22 14.68
N VAL A 184 -4.59 -8.61 14.74
CA VAL A 184 -3.89 -8.83 16.01
C VAL A 184 -3.88 -7.55 16.84
N LEU A 185 -3.45 -6.42 16.26
CA LEU A 185 -3.39 -5.13 16.96
C LEU A 185 -4.75 -4.69 17.50
N ILE A 186 -5.82 -4.90 16.73
CA ILE A 186 -7.19 -4.58 17.15
C ILE A 186 -7.65 -5.50 18.29
N LEU A 187 -7.42 -6.82 18.14
CA LEU A 187 -7.89 -7.82 19.11
C LEU A 187 -7.13 -7.77 20.43
N THR A 188 -5.87 -7.33 20.42
CA THR A 188 -5.04 -7.17 21.62
C THR A 188 -5.06 -5.77 22.21
N ASP A 189 -5.85 -4.85 21.62
CA ASP A 189 -5.89 -3.43 22.01
C ASP A 189 -4.49 -2.80 22.06
N SER A 190 -3.67 -3.07 21.04
CA SER A 190 -2.26 -2.65 20.96
C SER A 190 -1.99 -1.81 19.72
N VAL A 191 -3.00 -1.12 19.17
CA VAL A 191 -2.87 -0.33 17.93
C VAL A 191 -1.82 0.78 18.07
N ASP A 192 -1.65 1.28 19.29
CA ASP A 192 -0.70 2.32 19.71
C ASP A 192 0.76 1.91 19.55
N ILE A 193 1.11 0.63 19.42
CA ILE A 193 2.49 0.19 19.13
C ILE A 193 2.88 0.44 17.66
N SER A 194 1.94 0.88 16.82
CA SER A 194 2.15 1.19 15.41
C SER A 194 2.07 2.70 15.14
N ARG A 195 2.69 3.13 14.04
CA ARG A 195 2.55 4.49 13.48
C ARG A 195 1.57 4.56 12.32
N GLY A 196 0.66 3.59 12.18
CA GLY A 196 -0.29 3.55 11.06
C GLY A 196 -1.17 4.80 10.97
N VAL A 197 -1.57 5.34 12.13
CA VAL A 197 -2.34 6.60 12.23
C VAL A 197 -1.53 7.80 11.75
N ASP A 198 -0.28 7.94 12.20
CA ASP A 198 0.65 8.99 11.76
C ASP A 198 0.87 8.95 10.24
N ILE A 199 1.11 7.76 9.68
CA ILE A 199 1.33 7.57 8.24
C ILE A 199 0.13 8.10 7.45
N VAL A 200 -1.08 7.69 7.83
CA VAL A 200 -2.29 8.13 7.12
C VAL A 200 -2.53 9.63 7.27
N GLY A 201 -2.30 10.21 8.45
CA GLY A 201 -2.39 11.66 8.63
C GLY A 201 -1.33 12.42 7.83
N SER A 202 -0.12 11.89 7.72
CA SER A 202 0.96 12.54 6.98
C SER A 202 0.69 12.66 5.46
N PHE A 203 -0.20 11.82 4.91
CA PHE A 203 -0.61 11.93 3.50
C PHE A 203 -1.46 13.18 3.19
N ASP A 204 -1.98 13.85 4.21
CA ASP A 204 -2.71 15.13 4.07
C ASP A 204 -1.78 16.36 4.07
N LEU A 205 -0.47 16.17 4.30
CA LEU A 205 0.52 17.25 4.28
C LEU A 205 0.85 17.73 2.86
N PRO A 206 1.14 16.86 1.88
CA PRO A 206 1.47 17.30 0.52
C PRO A 206 0.22 17.86 -0.20
N PRO A 207 0.26 19.08 -0.75
CA PRO A 207 -0.89 19.66 -1.43
C PRO A 207 -1.40 18.90 -2.64
N GLY A 208 -0.53 18.12 -3.31
CA GLY A 208 -0.80 17.39 -4.54
C GLY A 208 -0.89 15.87 -4.38
N PHE A 209 -1.05 15.35 -3.15
CA PHE A 209 -0.96 13.89 -2.90
C PHE A 209 -1.92 13.07 -3.75
N PHE A 210 -3.20 13.47 -3.84
CA PHE A 210 -4.19 12.79 -4.69
C PHE A 210 -3.77 12.77 -6.16
N GLU A 211 -3.30 13.90 -6.68
CA GLU A 211 -2.85 13.99 -8.07
C GLU A 211 -1.61 13.15 -8.34
N VAL A 212 -0.62 13.14 -7.43
CA VAL A 212 0.58 12.31 -7.57
C VAL A 212 0.20 10.83 -7.58
N VAL A 213 -0.62 10.36 -6.63
CA VAL A 213 -1.11 8.97 -6.61
C VAL A 213 -1.87 8.64 -7.89
N PHE A 214 -2.72 9.55 -8.37
CA PHE A 214 -3.48 9.37 -9.61
C PHE A 214 -2.55 9.24 -10.83
N LEU A 215 -1.62 10.18 -11.02
CA LEU A 215 -0.70 10.21 -12.16
C LEU A 215 0.22 8.98 -12.17
N LEU A 216 0.77 8.62 -11.02
CA LEU A 216 1.60 7.41 -10.89
C LEU A 216 0.76 6.14 -11.09
N GLY A 217 -0.49 6.12 -10.64
CA GLY A 217 -1.42 5.01 -10.76
C GLY A 217 -1.92 4.72 -12.18
N VAL A 218 -2.10 5.75 -13.01
CA VAL A 218 -2.51 5.60 -14.41
C VAL A 218 -1.52 4.75 -15.21
N VAL A 219 -0.22 4.83 -14.89
CA VAL A 219 0.83 4.06 -15.58
C VAL A 219 0.62 2.54 -15.49
N PRO A 220 0.61 1.90 -14.30
CA PRO A 220 0.36 0.47 -14.19
C PRO A 220 -1.07 0.10 -14.60
N GLN A 221 -2.05 0.99 -14.41
CA GLN A 221 -3.42 0.77 -14.86
C GLN A 221 -3.51 0.62 -16.39
N LEU A 222 -2.78 1.43 -17.16
CA LEU A 222 -2.71 1.30 -18.62
C LEU A 222 -1.96 0.03 -19.06
N VAL A 223 -0.89 -0.32 -18.34
CA VAL A 223 -0.04 -1.47 -18.70
C VAL A 223 -0.72 -2.80 -18.36
N PHE A 224 -1.39 -2.90 -17.21
CA PHE A 224 -2.00 -4.13 -16.71
C PHE A 224 -3.53 -4.18 -16.86
N LEU A 225 -4.14 -3.11 -17.39
CA LEU A 225 -5.58 -2.97 -17.64
C LEU A 225 -6.43 -3.06 -16.37
N THR A 226 -5.89 -2.64 -15.23
CA THR A 226 -6.49 -2.76 -13.90
C THR A 226 -7.38 -1.57 -13.54
N THR A 227 -7.55 -0.59 -14.43
CA THR A 227 -8.34 0.63 -14.21
C THR A 227 -9.75 0.36 -13.73
N TRP A 228 -10.42 -0.69 -14.23
CA TRP A 228 -11.81 -1.01 -13.82
C TRP A 228 -11.94 -1.28 -12.33
N THR A 229 -10.91 -1.87 -11.71
CA THR A 229 -10.88 -2.09 -10.27
C THR A 229 -10.86 -0.75 -9.52
N THR A 230 -9.92 0.13 -9.86
CA THR A 230 -9.81 1.45 -9.20
C THR A 230 -11.03 2.32 -9.48
N PHE A 231 -11.54 2.32 -10.72
CA PHE A 231 -12.76 3.01 -11.09
C PHE A 231 -13.95 2.55 -10.26
N GLY A 232 -14.22 1.24 -10.18
CA GLY A 232 -15.32 0.71 -9.38
C GLY A 232 -15.22 1.09 -7.91
N THR A 233 -14.00 1.07 -7.35
CA THR A 233 -13.74 1.47 -5.97
C THR A 233 -14.07 2.94 -5.74
N VAL A 234 -13.49 3.83 -6.55
CA VAL A 234 -13.66 5.28 -6.42
C VAL A 234 -15.09 5.72 -6.71
N ALA A 235 -15.74 5.13 -7.73
CA ALA A 235 -17.13 5.39 -8.06
C ALA A 235 -18.07 5.00 -6.93
N THR A 236 -17.82 3.86 -6.27
CA THR A 236 -18.64 3.41 -5.13
C THR A 236 -18.47 4.34 -3.93
N LEU A 237 -17.23 4.66 -3.56
CA LEU A 237 -16.98 5.53 -2.41
C LEU A 237 -17.54 6.95 -2.63
N ALA A 238 -17.27 7.55 -3.79
CA ALA A 238 -17.81 8.86 -4.13
C ALA A 238 -19.35 8.83 -4.21
N GLY A 239 -19.91 7.80 -4.86
CA GLY A 239 -21.35 7.62 -4.97
C GLY A 239 -22.04 7.50 -3.60
N LEU A 240 -21.51 6.67 -2.71
CA LEU A 240 -22.04 6.51 -1.35
C LEU A 240 -21.91 7.79 -0.53
N TYR A 241 -20.77 8.49 -0.62
CA TYR A 241 -20.57 9.78 0.04
C TYR A 241 -21.63 10.81 -0.38
N PHE A 242 -21.79 11.03 -1.69
CA PHE A 242 -22.75 12.01 -2.18
C PHE A 242 -24.20 11.59 -1.97
N ALA A 243 -24.51 10.28 -2.08
CA ALA A 243 -25.83 9.76 -1.79
C ALA A 243 -26.26 10.03 -0.35
N VAL A 244 -25.37 9.85 0.63
CA VAL A 244 -25.68 10.16 2.02
C VAL A 244 -25.69 11.67 2.29
N LYS A 245 -24.75 12.42 1.70
CA LYS A 245 -24.72 13.90 1.81
C LYS A 245 -26.01 14.54 1.33
N TRP A 246 -26.55 14.09 0.20
CA TRP A 246 -27.77 14.65 -0.39
C TRP A 246 -29.05 14.02 0.14
N GLY A 247 -29.05 12.70 0.35
CA GLY A 247 -30.25 11.97 0.78
C GLY A 247 -30.57 12.13 2.27
N ALA A 248 -29.54 12.07 3.13
CA ALA A 248 -29.72 12.15 4.58
C ALA A 248 -29.26 13.50 5.17
N GLY A 249 -28.63 14.36 4.37
CA GLY A 249 -28.16 15.67 4.83
C GLY A 249 -26.92 15.62 5.74
N VAL A 250 -26.34 14.45 5.96
CA VAL A 250 -25.16 14.23 6.84
C VAL A 250 -23.95 13.77 6.04
N GLN A 251 -22.74 13.88 6.59
CA GLN A 251 -21.52 13.40 5.94
C GLN A 251 -20.76 12.41 6.82
N PHE A 252 -20.16 11.38 6.23
CA PHE A 252 -19.33 10.43 7.00
C PHE A 252 -17.99 11.01 7.38
N GLY A 253 -17.37 11.76 6.48
CA GLY A 253 -16.09 12.41 6.67
C GLY A 253 -16.06 13.78 5.98
N PRO A 254 -14.97 14.53 6.16
CA PRO A 254 -14.82 15.85 5.55
C PRO A 254 -14.62 15.79 4.03
N THR A 255 -14.20 14.64 3.50
CA THR A 255 -13.99 14.37 2.08
C THR A 255 -14.71 13.07 1.68
N PRO A 256 -14.88 12.81 0.37
CA PRO A 256 -15.43 11.54 -0.11
C PRO A 256 -14.70 10.30 0.40
N PHE A 257 -13.38 10.36 0.52
CA PHE A 257 -12.50 9.34 1.09
C PHE A 257 -11.11 9.92 1.36
N ASP A 258 -10.36 9.29 2.25
CA ASP A 258 -9.03 9.74 2.67
C ASP A 258 -7.94 9.43 1.61
N PRO A 259 -6.82 10.17 1.61
CA PRO A 259 -5.69 9.92 0.71
C PRO A 259 -5.19 8.47 0.74
N SER A 260 -5.16 7.86 1.92
CA SER A 260 -4.74 6.47 2.10
C SER A 260 -5.68 5.44 1.46
N VAL A 261 -6.99 5.73 1.42
CA VAL A 261 -7.98 4.89 0.73
C VAL A 261 -7.76 4.97 -0.78
N PHE A 262 -7.51 6.18 -1.29
CA PHE A 262 -7.17 6.38 -2.71
C PHE A 262 -5.87 5.68 -3.12
N LEU A 263 -4.86 5.74 -2.25
CA LEU A 263 -3.61 5.00 -2.39
C LEU A 263 -3.84 3.49 -2.46
N GLY A 264 -4.61 2.93 -1.52
CA GLY A 264 -4.97 1.51 -1.49
C GLY A 264 -5.74 1.06 -2.75
N ALA A 265 -6.71 1.86 -3.20
CA ALA A 265 -7.46 1.61 -4.43
C ALA A 265 -6.59 1.63 -5.69
N THR A 266 -5.45 2.32 -5.65
CA THR A 266 -4.56 2.52 -6.79
C THR A 266 -3.43 1.51 -6.83
N LEU A 267 -2.78 1.23 -5.69
CA LEU A 267 -1.55 0.43 -5.63
C LEU A 267 -1.69 -0.92 -4.91
N LEU A 268 -2.64 -1.07 -3.98
CA LEU A 268 -2.74 -2.29 -3.16
C LEU A 268 -3.66 -3.33 -3.80
N VAL A 269 -4.86 -2.90 -4.22
CA VAL A 269 -5.91 -3.82 -4.68
C VAL A 269 -5.80 -4.17 -6.19
N THR A 270 -4.88 -3.53 -6.91
CA THR A 270 -4.73 -3.61 -8.37
C THR A 270 -3.69 -4.62 -8.84
N ASP A 271 -3.20 -5.49 -7.96
CA ASP A 271 -2.26 -6.56 -8.34
C ASP A 271 -2.92 -7.57 -9.32
N PRO A 272 -2.40 -7.72 -10.56
CA PRO A 272 -2.96 -8.65 -11.53
C PRO A 272 -2.94 -10.12 -11.09
N ALA A 273 -2.05 -10.50 -10.16
CA ALA A 273 -1.97 -11.88 -9.70
C ALA A 273 -3.15 -12.28 -8.79
N THR A 274 -3.75 -11.31 -8.12
CA THR A 274 -4.73 -11.52 -7.02
C THR A 274 -6.08 -10.86 -7.30
N SER A 275 -6.28 -10.33 -8.51
CA SER A 275 -7.53 -9.75 -9.00
C SER A 275 -8.17 -10.62 -10.10
N PRO A 276 -9.44 -10.34 -10.48
CA PRO A 276 -10.10 -11.04 -11.59
C PRO A 276 -9.41 -10.77 -12.93
N SER A 277 -9.48 -11.73 -13.84
CA SER A 277 -8.91 -11.60 -15.18
C SER A 277 -9.81 -10.80 -16.14
N SER A 278 -11.14 -10.93 -16.02
CA SER A 278 -12.11 -10.26 -16.89
C SER A 278 -12.38 -8.80 -16.47
N ARG A 279 -12.75 -7.96 -17.44
CA ARG A 279 -13.01 -6.51 -17.21
C ARG A 279 -14.21 -6.30 -16.28
N SER A 280 -15.31 -7.00 -16.53
CA SER A 280 -16.50 -6.97 -15.69
C SER A 280 -16.21 -7.52 -14.30
N GLY A 281 -15.41 -8.59 -14.19
CA GLY A 281 -14.96 -9.11 -12.90
C GLY A 281 -14.15 -8.08 -12.11
N ARG A 282 -13.23 -7.35 -12.76
CA ARG A 282 -12.47 -6.26 -12.13
C ARG A 282 -13.35 -5.11 -11.66
N LEU A 283 -14.37 -4.74 -12.44
CA LEU A 283 -15.35 -3.73 -12.04
C LEU A 283 -16.12 -4.20 -10.79
N LEU A 284 -16.69 -5.40 -10.80
CA LEU A 284 -17.43 -5.95 -9.65
C LEU A 284 -16.55 -6.06 -8.41
N PHE A 285 -15.31 -6.49 -8.57
CA PHE A 285 -14.32 -6.54 -7.50
C PHE A 285 -14.02 -5.15 -6.91
N GLY A 286 -13.86 -4.14 -7.76
CA GLY A 286 -13.68 -2.75 -7.32
C GLY A 286 -14.91 -2.19 -6.61
N LEU A 287 -16.12 -2.43 -7.13
CA LEU A 287 -17.37 -2.04 -6.49
C LEU A 287 -17.50 -2.66 -5.10
N ALA A 288 -17.24 -3.97 -4.98
CA ALA A 288 -17.29 -4.70 -3.72
C ALA A 288 -16.23 -4.20 -2.73
N TYR A 289 -15.02 -3.89 -3.19
CA TYR A 289 -13.97 -3.33 -2.36
C TYR A 289 -14.34 -1.93 -1.83
N GLY A 290 -14.85 -1.04 -2.68
CA GLY A 290 -15.33 0.29 -2.27
C GLY A 290 -16.49 0.22 -1.27
N ALA A 291 -17.47 -0.66 -1.48
CA ALA A 291 -18.54 -0.89 -0.53
C ALA A 291 -18.03 -1.49 0.79
N GLY A 292 -17.08 -2.43 0.71
CA GLY A 292 -16.45 -3.04 1.87
C GLY A 292 -15.69 -2.03 2.72
N ILE A 293 -14.92 -1.12 2.11
CA ILE A 293 -14.25 -0.02 2.82
C ILE A 293 -15.27 0.81 3.58
N PHE A 294 -16.34 1.22 2.91
CA PHE A 294 -17.38 2.05 3.50
C PHE A 294 -18.03 1.37 4.72
N VAL A 295 -18.39 0.08 4.59
CA VAL A 295 -18.94 -0.71 5.68
C VAL A 295 -17.92 -0.90 6.81
N SER A 296 -16.66 -1.21 6.47
CA SER A 296 -15.60 -1.39 7.45
C SER A 296 -15.32 -0.10 8.24
N CYS A 297 -15.33 1.06 7.57
CA CYS A 297 -15.17 2.37 8.21
C CYS A 297 -16.29 2.63 9.23
N ILE A 298 -17.54 2.32 8.87
CA ILE A 298 -18.68 2.41 9.81
C ILE A 298 -18.46 1.51 11.01
N ILE A 299 -18.16 0.22 10.79
CA ILE A 299 -17.97 -0.76 11.86
C ILE A 299 -16.87 -0.31 12.82
N LEU A 300 -15.68 0.03 12.30
CA LEU A 300 -14.54 0.44 13.11
C LEU A 300 -14.85 1.67 13.96
N ARG A 301 -15.54 2.66 13.40
CA ARG A 301 -15.96 3.86 14.15
C ARG A 301 -16.99 3.57 15.23
N LEU A 302 -17.90 2.61 15.01
CA LEU A 302 -18.88 2.19 16.01
C LEU A 302 -18.23 1.44 17.18
N VAL A 303 -17.09 0.77 16.96
CA VAL A 303 -16.32 0.09 18.01
C VAL A 303 -15.13 0.89 18.52
N TYR A 304 -15.05 2.19 18.20
CA TYR A 304 -13.97 3.10 18.63
C TYR A 304 -12.55 2.64 18.26
N VAL A 305 -12.41 1.90 17.16
CA VAL A 305 -11.11 1.49 16.61
C VAL A 305 -10.69 2.48 15.51
N PRO A 306 -9.38 2.82 15.38
CA PRO A 306 -8.92 3.70 14.32
C PRO A 306 -9.35 3.21 12.94
N ALA A 307 -10.07 4.05 12.21
CA ALA A 307 -10.66 3.67 10.92
C ALA A 307 -9.62 3.47 9.81
N PHE A 308 -8.33 3.71 10.05
CA PHE A 308 -7.31 3.55 9.02
C PHE A 308 -7.12 2.09 8.55
N PHE A 309 -7.59 1.11 9.32
CA PHE A 309 -7.59 -0.30 8.94
C PHE A 309 -8.66 -0.66 7.89
N ASP A 310 -9.66 0.20 7.67
CA ASP A 310 -10.83 -0.02 6.82
C ASP A 310 -10.50 -0.56 5.42
N LYS A 311 -9.50 0.03 4.78
CA LYS A 311 -8.97 -0.33 3.46
C LYS A 311 -8.14 -1.60 3.47
N ILE A 312 -7.47 -1.91 4.57
CA ILE A 312 -6.59 -3.06 4.67
C ILE A 312 -7.41 -4.34 4.83
N LEU A 313 -8.34 -4.34 5.80
CA LEU A 313 -9.09 -5.52 6.23
C LEU A 313 -9.95 -6.12 5.11
N VAL A 314 -10.38 -5.30 4.15
CA VAL A 314 -11.29 -5.72 3.07
C VAL A 314 -10.54 -6.45 1.95
N VAL A 315 -9.23 -6.20 1.75
CA VAL A 315 -8.49 -6.73 0.60
C VAL A 315 -8.49 -8.27 0.56
N PRO A 316 -8.17 -8.99 1.65
CA PRO A 316 -8.20 -10.45 1.62
C PRO A 316 -9.60 -11.01 1.36
N VAL A 317 -10.64 -10.35 1.87
CA VAL A 317 -12.03 -10.75 1.64
C VAL A 317 -12.35 -10.71 0.14
N VAL A 318 -12.04 -9.61 -0.54
CA VAL A 318 -12.29 -9.52 -1.99
C VAL A 318 -11.36 -10.43 -2.81
N ASN A 319 -10.13 -10.69 -2.36
CA ASN A 319 -9.23 -11.67 -3.01
C ASN A 319 -9.82 -13.10 -2.99
N LEU A 320 -10.42 -13.52 -1.88
CA LEU A 320 -11.09 -14.83 -1.79
C LEU A 320 -12.29 -14.95 -2.73
N LEU A 321 -12.99 -13.84 -2.97
CA LEU A 321 -14.17 -13.77 -3.82
C LEU A 321 -13.84 -13.65 -5.32
N VAL A 322 -12.56 -13.60 -5.72
CA VAL A 322 -12.14 -13.49 -7.12
C VAL A 322 -12.79 -14.52 -8.05
N PRO A 323 -12.87 -15.83 -7.73
CA PRO A 323 -13.51 -16.80 -8.63
C PRO A 323 -15.00 -16.53 -8.82
N TRP A 324 -15.66 -15.97 -7.80
CA TRP A 324 -17.05 -15.56 -7.89
C TRP A 324 -17.19 -14.34 -8.80
N PHE A 325 -16.34 -13.32 -8.63
CA PHE A 325 -16.35 -12.13 -9.50
C PHE A 325 -16.06 -12.48 -10.96
N GLU A 326 -15.21 -13.48 -11.24
CA GLU A 326 -14.99 -13.96 -12.61
C GLU A 326 -16.26 -14.54 -13.21
N ARG A 327 -16.91 -15.49 -12.54
CA ARG A 327 -18.16 -16.11 -13.03
C ARG A 327 -19.27 -15.07 -13.22
N SER A 328 -19.47 -14.20 -12.23
CA SER A 328 -20.48 -13.14 -12.26
C SER A 328 -20.16 -12.10 -13.33
N GLY A 329 -18.87 -11.76 -13.51
CA GLY A 329 -18.40 -10.82 -14.51
C GLY A 329 -18.61 -11.34 -15.94
N ASP A 330 -18.33 -12.61 -16.17
CA ASP A 330 -18.52 -13.26 -17.48
C ASP A 330 -20.01 -13.37 -17.82
N TRP A 331 -20.85 -13.72 -16.84
CA TRP A 331 -22.30 -13.66 -16.96
C TRP A 331 -22.77 -12.24 -17.33
N LEU A 332 -22.34 -11.22 -16.60
CA LEU A 332 -22.73 -9.83 -16.85
C LEU A 332 -22.28 -9.37 -18.25
N ALA A 333 -21.07 -9.73 -18.66
CA ALA A 333 -20.55 -9.42 -19.98
C ALA A 333 -21.43 -10.05 -21.08
N SER A 334 -21.86 -11.30 -20.91
CA SER A 334 -22.74 -11.97 -21.88
C SER A 334 -24.08 -11.25 -22.04
N GLN A 335 -24.67 -10.77 -20.94
CA GLN A 335 -25.94 -10.03 -20.96
C GLN A 335 -25.79 -8.66 -21.61
N LEU A 336 -24.69 -7.95 -21.34
CA LEU A 336 -24.40 -6.65 -21.93
C LEU A 336 -24.09 -6.75 -23.42
N HIS A 337 -23.33 -7.76 -23.84
CA HIS A 337 -23.06 -8.01 -25.26
C HIS A 337 -24.32 -8.28 -26.07
N ALA A 338 -25.33 -8.92 -25.47
CA ALA A 338 -26.61 -9.17 -26.12
C ALA A 338 -27.47 -7.90 -26.32
N ARG A 339 -27.21 -6.84 -25.55
CA ARG A 339 -28.07 -5.64 -25.48
C ARG A 339 -27.40 -4.35 -25.92
N ALA A 340 -26.07 -4.28 -25.91
CA ALA A 340 -25.34 -3.04 -26.14
C ALA A 340 -25.10 -2.78 -27.64
N PRO A 341 -25.21 -1.51 -28.10
CA PRO A 341 -24.88 -1.15 -29.48
C PRO A 341 -23.40 -1.42 -29.77
N ALA A 342 -23.11 -1.93 -30.96
CA ALA A 342 -21.77 -2.37 -31.37
C ALA A 342 -20.70 -1.27 -31.23
N GLY A 343 -21.06 0.00 -31.41
CA GLY A 343 -20.15 1.14 -31.22
C GLY A 343 -19.66 1.30 -29.78
N LEU A 344 -20.55 1.14 -28.79
CA LEU A 344 -20.21 1.24 -27.37
C LEU A 344 -19.31 0.08 -26.93
N LEU A 345 -19.58 -1.12 -27.46
CA LEU A 345 -18.75 -2.31 -27.23
C LEU A 345 -17.34 -2.11 -27.81
N ARG A 346 -17.21 -1.52 -29.01
CA ARG A 346 -15.90 -1.19 -29.61
C ARG A 346 -15.13 -0.15 -28.80
N LEU A 347 -15.79 0.91 -28.34
CA LEU A 347 -15.14 1.95 -27.51
C LEU A 347 -14.68 1.37 -26.17
N SER A 348 -15.56 0.64 -25.48
CA SER A 348 -15.26 -0.02 -24.20
C SER A 348 -14.17 -1.09 -24.33
N ALA A 349 -13.97 -1.65 -25.54
CA ALA A 349 -12.93 -2.62 -25.83
C ALA A 349 -11.52 -1.99 -25.87
N THR A 350 -11.39 -0.68 -26.08
CA THR A 350 -10.10 0.01 -26.08
C THR A 350 -9.45 0.04 -24.69
N ARG A 351 -8.11 0.15 -24.65
CA ARG A 351 -7.35 0.30 -23.39
C ARG A 351 -7.52 1.69 -22.76
N TRP A 352 -7.86 2.70 -23.56
CA TRP A 352 -7.94 4.10 -23.15
C TRP A 352 -9.29 4.46 -22.55
N PHE A 353 -10.38 3.82 -22.98
CA PHE A 353 -11.72 4.15 -22.50
C PHE A 353 -11.88 4.05 -20.98
N PRO A 354 -11.46 2.96 -20.30
CA PRO A 354 -11.58 2.87 -18.84
C PRO A 354 -10.78 3.96 -18.13
N VAL A 355 -9.61 4.32 -18.66
CA VAL A 355 -8.77 5.39 -18.12
C VAL A 355 -9.41 6.75 -18.35
N ALA A 356 -9.97 7.03 -19.52
CA ALA A 356 -10.65 8.29 -19.78
C ALA A 356 -11.85 8.49 -18.83
N VAL A 357 -12.68 7.45 -18.64
CA VAL A 357 -13.83 7.51 -17.72
C VAL A 357 -13.36 7.66 -16.27
N TYR A 358 -12.33 6.92 -15.86
CA TYR A 358 -11.75 7.05 -14.53
C TYR A 358 -11.14 8.44 -14.28
N SER A 359 -10.39 8.97 -15.24
CA SER A 359 -9.82 10.32 -15.18
C SER A 359 -10.92 11.38 -15.08
N ALA A 360 -12.00 11.26 -15.86
CA ALA A 360 -13.13 12.17 -15.78
C ALA A 360 -13.79 12.14 -14.39
N LEU A 361 -13.97 10.94 -13.82
CA LEU A 361 -14.47 10.78 -12.45
C LEU A 361 -13.56 11.45 -11.43
N VAL A 362 -12.25 11.17 -11.48
CA VAL A 362 -11.27 11.74 -10.54
C VAL A 362 -11.27 13.27 -10.64
N VAL A 363 -11.21 13.83 -11.85
CA VAL A 363 -11.27 15.29 -12.08
C VAL A 363 -12.55 15.89 -11.49
N ALA A 364 -13.70 15.23 -11.66
CA ALA A 364 -14.97 15.71 -11.13
C ALA A 364 -15.02 15.74 -9.60
N ILE A 365 -14.34 14.81 -8.92
CA ILE A 365 -14.33 14.72 -7.45
C ILE A 365 -13.07 15.32 -6.81
N LEU A 366 -12.11 15.80 -7.58
CA LEU A 366 -10.83 16.28 -7.05
C LEU A 366 -10.99 17.52 -6.19
N SER A 367 -11.89 18.45 -6.56
CA SER A 367 -12.17 19.64 -5.76
C SER A 367 -12.65 19.31 -4.34
N PRO A 368 -13.70 18.48 -4.14
CA PRO A 368 -14.14 18.11 -2.80
C PRO A 368 -13.15 17.20 -2.04
N LEU A 369 -12.24 16.49 -2.73
CA LEU A 369 -11.17 15.75 -2.05
C LEU A 369 -10.11 16.69 -1.45
N LYS A 370 -9.80 17.80 -2.14
CA LYS A 370 -8.76 18.76 -1.70
C LYS A 370 -9.28 19.84 -0.75
N GLN A 371 -10.59 20.06 -0.73
CA GLN A 371 -11.24 21.08 0.09
C GLN A 371 -12.18 20.38 1.08
N PRO A 372 -11.64 19.84 2.19
CA PRO A 372 -12.45 19.18 3.20
C PRO A 372 -13.53 20.11 3.76
N ASP A 373 -14.77 19.61 3.78
CA ASP A 373 -15.93 20.30 4.31
C ASP A 373 -16.14 19.85 5.77
N TYR A 374 -15.75 20.70 6.73
CA TYR A 374 -15.97 20.42 8.15
C TYR A 374 -17.31 20.95 8.69
N SER A 375 -18.16 21.54 7.83
CA SER A 375 -19.37 22.25 8.26
C SER A 375 -20.48 21.34 8.78
N ARG A 376 -20.55 20.10 8.30
CA ARG A 376 -21.60 19.14 8.67
C ARG A 376 -21.10 18.10 9.67
N ARG A 377 -21.92 17.80 10.67
CA ARG A 377 -21.62 16.77 11.66
C ARG A 377 -21.77 15.38 11.05
N SER A 378 -20.81 14.52 11.38
CA SER A 378 -20.91 13.09 11.12
C SER A 378 -21.83 12.44 12.16
N PRO A 379 -22.73 11.53 11.76
CA PRO A 379 -23.56 10.78 12.71
C PRO A 379 -22.75 9.68 13.43
N LEU A 380 -21.58 9.31 12.89
CA LEU A 380 -20.69 8.34 13.50
C LEU A 380 -19.80 8.99 14.58
N PRO A 381 -19.39 8.22 15.61
CA PRO A 381 -18.42 8.65 16.61
C PRO A 381 -17.16 9.24 15.98
N PRO A 382 -16.47 10.22 16.61
CA PRO A 382 -15.21 10.72 16.09
C PRO A 382 -14.24 9.56 15.88
N PRO A 383 -13.38 9.62 14.84
CA PRO A 383 -12.43 8.55 14.63
C PRO A 383 -11.47 8.48 15.82
N ALA A 384 -11.21 7.28 16.33
CA ALA A 384 -10.21 7.06 17.38
C ALA A 384 -8.84 7.31 16.77
N VAL A 385 -8.33 8.53 16.96
CA VAL A 385 -7.12 9.01 16.29
C VAL A 385 -6.27 9.69 17.34
N ASP A 386 -5.17 9.03 17.70
CA ASP A 386 -4.13 9.58 18.55
C ASP A 386 -2.90 9.81 17.67
N PHE A 387 -2.89 10.96 16.98
CA PHE A 387 -1.75 11.38 16.19
C PHE A 387 -0.60 11.78 17.12
N SER A 388 0.63 11.48 16.73
CA SER A 388 1.80 12.06 17.38
C SER A 388 1.68 13.61 17.41
N PRO A 389 2.26 14.28 18.43
CA PRO A 389 2.20 15.73 18.53
C PRO A 389 2.72 16.46 17.28
N SER A 390 3.73 15.90 16.62
CA SER A 390 4.30 16.45 15.38
C SER A 390 3.30 16.38 14.22
N VAL A 391 2.64 15.24 14.00
CA VAL A 391 1.62 15.08 12.95
C VAL A 391 0.39 15.92 13.25
N SER A 392 -0.08 15.95 14.50
CA SER A 392 -1.18 16.81 14.94
C SER A 392 -0.93 18.28 14.59
N ARG A 393 0.25 18.80 14.92
CA ARG A 393 0.64 20.17 14.59
C ARG A 393 0.73 20.39 13.09
N ASN A 394 1.35 19.48 12.35
CA ASN A 394 1.51 19.61 10.90
C ASN A 394 0.16 19.59 10.17
N LEU A 395 -0.84 18.86 10.68
CA LEU A 395 -2.20 18.89 10.15
C LEU A 395 -2.89 20.24 10.38
N LEU A 396 -2.69 20.86 11.55
CA LEU A 396 -3.17 22.22 11.82
C LEU A 396 -2.52 23.24 10.88
N VAL A 397 -1.20 23.16 10.72
CA VAL A 397 -0.44 24.00 9.76
C VAL A 397 -0.94 23.79 8.33
N SER A 398 -1.17 22.54 7.91
CA SER A 398 -1.74 22.23 6.59
C SER A 398 -3.12 22.89 6.41
N HIS A 399 -3.97 22.88 7.44
CA HIS A 399 -5.25 23.55 7.43
C HIS A 399 -5.12 25.08 7.27
N GLU A 400 -4.20 25.72 8.00
CA GLU A 400 -3.93 27.16 7.89
C GLU A 400 -3.38 27.54 6.50
N LEU A 401 -2.44 26.75 5.98
CA LEU A 401 -1.87 26.94 4.65
C LEU A 401 -2.92 26.84 3.55
N ARG A 402 -3.94 25.97 3.71
CA ARG A 402 -5.07 25.88 2.77
C ARG A 402 -5.87 27.18 2.71
N GLN A 403 -5.98 27.91 3.82
CA GLN A 403 -6.67 29.20 3.89
C GLN A 403 -5.80 30.34 3.35
N GLN A 404 -4.50 30.35 3.67
CA GLN A 404 -3.57 31.41 3.27
C GLN A 404 -3.12 31.31 1.81
N LEU A 405 -2.96 30.09 1.29
CA LEU A 405 -2.45 29.81 -0.06
C LEU A 405 -3.43 28.91 -0.84
N PRO A 406 -4.70 29.31 -1.03
CA PRO A 406 -5.71 28.47 -1.69
C PRO A 406 -5.31 28.08 -3.12
N GLN A 407 -4.48 28.87 -3.79
CA GLN A 407 -3.93 28.58 -5.12
C GLN A 407 -3.02 27.33 -5.17
N VAL A 408 -2.41 26.93 -4.05
CA VAL A 408 -1.56 25.74 -3.95
C VAL A 408 -2.39 24.47 -3.84
N TYR A 409 -3.58 24.57 -3.24
CA TYR A 409 -4.48 23.44 -3.01
C TYR A 409 -5.57 23.29 -4.09
N ARG A 410 -5.49 24.06 -5.19
CA ARG A 410 -6.34 23.83 -6.36
C ARG A 410 -5.98 22.51 -7.05
N PRO A 411 -6.93 21.86 -7.74
CA PRO A 411 -6.66 20.70 -8.59
C PRO A 411 -5.48 20.95 -9.55
N PHE A 412 -4.50 20.04 -9.57
CA PHE A 412 -3.33 20.08 -10.46
C PHE A 412 -2.48 21.37 -10.37
N ALA A 413 -2.43 22.00 -9.19
CA ALA A 413 -1.69 23.24 -8.96
C ALA A 413 -0.17 23.06 -8.76
N PHE A 414 0.45 22.04 -9.38
CA PHE A 414 1.87 21.70 -9.20
C PHE A 414 2.83 22.87 -9.43
N ARG A 415 2.52 23.77 -10.38
CA ARG A 415 3.33 24.97 -10.61
C ARG A 415 3.30 25.94 -9.42
N SER A 416 2.14 26.11 -8.80
CA SER A 416 2.00 26.93 -7.59
C SER A 416 2.66 26.23 -6.41
N GLU A 417 2.42 24.93 -6.23
CA GLU A 417 3.07 24.11 -5.21
C GLU A 417 4.59 24.25 -5.28
N TRP A 418 5.19 24.08 -6.47
CA TRP A 418 6.63 24.26 -6.66
C TRP A 418 7.10 25.68 -6.35
N LYS A 419 6.37 26.71 -6.80
CA LYS A 419 6.72 28.11 -6.54
C LYS A 419 6.71 28.44 -5.04
N TYR A 420 5.83 27.82 -4.26
CA TYR A 420 5.69 28.04 -2.82
C TYR A 420 6.28 26.89 -1.99
N TYR A 421 7.09 26.01 -2.58
CA TYR A 421 7.58 24.80 -1.91
C TYR A 421 8.38 25.12 -0.65
N ASP A 422 9.35 26.02 -0.71
CA ASP A 422 10.18 26.37 0.46
C ASP A 422 9.32 26.97 1.58
N LEU A 423 8.31 27.78 1.23
CA LEU A 423 7.38 28.36 2.18
C LEU A 423 6.51 27.28 2.85
N VAL A 424 6.01 26.31 2.10
CA VAL A 424 5.15 25.23 2.62
C VAL A 424 5.97 24.22 3.42
N SER A 425 7.06 23.72 2.85
CA SER A 425 7.90 22.67 3.46
C SER A 425 8.58 23.12 4.75
N SER A 426 9.06 24.37 4.83
CA SER A 426 9.67 24.90 6.05
C SER A 426 8.73 24.91 7.25
N GLN A 427 7.42 25.09 7.04
CA GLN A 427 6.44 25.04 8.14
C GLN A 427 6.33 23.64 8.77
N PHE A 428 6.62 22.58 8.01
CA PHE A 428 6.62 21.21 8.50
C PHE A 428 7.97 20.76 9.08
N GLN A 429 9.08 21.47 8.77
CA GLN A 429 10.43 21.12 9.18
C GLN A 429 10.91 21.79 10.48
N THR A 430 10.24 22.84 10.95
CA THR A 430 10.63 23.63 12.15
C THR A 430 10.31 22.96 13.50
N VAL A 431 10.09 21.65 13.52
CA VAL A 431 9.57 20.93 14.69
C VAL A 431 10.62 19.99 15.25
N GLU A 432 10.85 20.06 16.58
CA GLU A 432 11.63 19.06 17.30
C GLU A 432 11.06 17.67 17.00
N PRO A 433 11.91 16.73 16.57
CA PRO A 433 11.46 15.44 16.10
C PRO A 433 10.80 14.65 17.22
N ALA A 434 9.77 13.85 16.88
CA ALA A 434 9.53 12.64 17.65
C ALA A 434 10.84 11.85 17.65
N THR A 435 11.21 11.31 18.81
CA THR A 435 12.45 10.55 19.03
C THR A 435 12.83 9.67 17.83
N SER A 436 14.13 9.62 17.56
CA SER A 436 14.84 8.97 16.43
C SER A 436 14.15 7.78 15.74
N TYR A 437 14.40 7.66 14.44
CA TYR A 437 14.34 6.41 13.67
C TYR A 437 15.68 6.15 13.04
#